data_AF-A0A2J7RKH5-F1
#
_entry.id   AF-A0A2J7RKH5-F1
#
_cell.length_a   1.000
_cell.length_b   1.000
_cell.length_c   1.000
_cell.angle_alpha   90.00
_cell.angle_beta   90.00
_cell.angle_gamma   90.00
#
_symmetry.space_group_name_H-M   'P 1'
#
loop_
_entity.id
_entity.type
_entity.pdbx_description
1 polymer ?
#
loop_
_entity_poly.entity_id
_entity_poly.type
_entity_poly.pdbx_seq_one_letter_code
_entity_poly.pdbx_strand_id
1 'polypeptide(L)'
;MDLRIGSWNVLSLYRARVLKMLLEQLDSYKLDITPIQELRWLGKGVTEKRDHVVFYSCQKKSHMFGTGFDCKIIIGDMNAKVGNEDVYRSDIGKHSLHNKSNDNGIKLINFASSRNMVISSTMFNHKDIHKQTWKSPDGNVFNQIDHILIDVRHCSDLMDVRSYRTSQH
;
A
#
# COMPACT_ATOMS: atom_id res chain seq x y z
N MET A 1 -0.72 5.59 -18.18
CA MET A 1 -1.28 6.36 -17.05
C MET A 1 -0.11 6.96 -16.30
N ASP A 2 -0.23 8.22 -15.91
CA ASP A 2 0.83 8.92 -15.15
C ASP A 2 0.45 8.89 -13.67
N LEU A 3 1.41 8.52 -12.81
CA LEU A 3 1.26 8.60 -11.35
C LEU A 3 1.13 10.07 -10.93
N ARG A 4 0.03 10.40 -10.22
CA ARG A 4 -0.27 11.77 -9.80
C ARG A 4 -0.15 11.91 -8.29
N ILE A 5 0.82 12.71 -7.86
CA ILE A 5 1.09 12.99 -6.45
C ILE A 5 0.77 14.46 -6.17
N GLY A 6 0.04 14.73 -5.09
CA GLY A 6 -0.27 16.10 -4.66
C GLY A 6 -0.24 16.22 -3.15
N SER A 7 0.38 17.27 -2.62
CA SER A 7 0.39 17.54 -1.17
C SER A 7 -0.67 18.58 -0.80
N TRP A 8 -1.38 18.37 0.31
CA TRP A 8 -2.44 19.27 0.75
C TRP A 8 -2.31 19.66 2.22
N ASN A 9 -2.08 20.94 2.50
CA ASN A 9 -2.21 21.49 3.84
C ASN A 9 -3.67 21.90 4.08
N VAL A 10 -4.36 21.16 4.93
CA VAL A 10 -5.82 21.31 5.13
C VAL A 10 -6.16 22.24 6.29
N LEU A 11 -5.17 22.67 7.07
CA LEU A 11 -5.25 23.53 8.25
C LEU A 11 -6.16 23.00 9.40
N SER A 12 -7.24 22.26 9.14
CA SER A 12 -8.08 21.56 10.13
C SER A 12 -9.15 20.67 9.47
N LEU A 13 -9.22 19.39 9.86
CA LEU A 13 -10.30 18.46 9.46
C LEU A 13 -11.31 18.16 10.58
N TYR A 14 -11.46 19.05 11.55
CA TYR A 14 -12.34 18.84 12.72
C TYR A 14 -13.79 18.51 12.41
N ARG A 15 -14.31 18.99 11.27
CA ARG A 15 -15.69 18.77 10.86
C ARG A 15 -15.74 17.67 9.81
N ALA A 16 -16.58 16.66 10.04
CA ALA A 16 -16.75 15.52 9.12
C ALA A 16 -17.06 15.94 7.67
N ARG A 17 -17.65 17.14 7.47
CA ARG A 17 -17.95 17.74 6.17
C ARG A 17 -16.69 18.14 5.38
N VAL A 18 -15.64 18.59 6.06
CA VAL A 18 -14.40 19.07 5.41
C VAL A 18 -13.60 17.90 4.85
N LEU A 19 -13.52 16.78 5.58
CA LEU A 19 -12.90 15.56 5.06
C LEU A 19 -13.62 15.08 3.80
N LYS A 20 -14.96 15.09 3.77
CA LYS A 20 -15.71 14.71 2.56
C LYS A 20 -15.36 15.61 1.36
N MET A 21 -15.31 16.92 1.56
CA MET A 21 -14.94 17.86 0.50
C MET A 21 -13.50 17.68 0.00
N LEU A 22 -12.55 17.41 0.91
CA LEU A 22 -11.17 17.13 0.54
C LEU A 22 -11.11 15.89 -0.36
N LEU A 23 -11.72 14.79 0.05
CA LEU A 23 -11.70 13.54 -0.73
C LEU A 23 -12.33 13.73 -2.12
N GLU A 24 -13.44 14.48 -2.21
CA GLU A 24 -14.05 14.86 -3.52
C GLU A 24 -13.10 15.65 -4.41
N GLN A 25 -12.24 16.50 -3.82
CA GLN A 25 -11.21 17.19 -4.59
C GLN A 25 -10.06 16.27 -5.00
N LEU A 26 -9.57 15.40 -4.11
CA LEU A 26 -8.51 14.44 -4.46
C LEU A 26 -8.94 13.55 -5.64
N ASP A 27 -10.20 13.11 -5.64
CA ASP A 27 -10.82 12.38 -6.73
C ASP A 27 -10.89 13.21 -8.02
N SER A 28 -11.30 14.48 -7.94
CA SER A 28 -11.43 15.34 -9.14
C SER A 28 -10.08 15.62 -9.81
N TYR A 29 -9.02 15.75 -9.02
CA TYR A 29 -7.64 15.89 -9.52
C TYR A 29 -7.02 14.56 -9.95
N LYS A 30 -7.70 13.43 -9.66
CA LYS A 30 -7.22 12.07 -9.93
C LYS A 30 -5.86 11.82 -9.27
N LEU A 31 -5.69 12.25 -8.02
CA LEU A 31 -4.45 12.02 -7.27
C LEU A 31 -4.40 10.57 -6.78
N ASP A 32 -3.25 9.92 -6.93
CA ASP A 32 -3.01 8.54 -6.52
C ASP A 32 -2.37 8.45 -5.13
N ILE A 33 -1.53 9.43 -4.80
CA ILE A 33 -0.88 9.55 -3.50
C ILE A 33 -1.03 10.98 -3.01
N THR A 34 -1.63 11.15 -1.83
CA THR A 34 -1.82 12.48 -1.26
C THR A 34 -1.32 12.56 0.18
N PRO A 35 -0.14 13.17 0.40
CA PRO A 35 0.27 13.61 1.73
C PRO A 35 -0.59 14.79 2.19
N ILE A 36 -1.23 14.66 3.34
CA ILE A 36 -2.11 15.66 3.95
C ILE A 36 -1.44 16.18 5.25
N GLN A 37 -1.32 17.50 5.38
CA GLN A 37 -0.71 18.16 6.56
C GLN A 37 -1.74 18.99 7.31
N GLU A 38 -1.52 19.19 8.62
CA GLU A 38 -2.39 19.95 9.52
C GLU A 38 -3.81 19.36 9.69
N LEU A 39 -3.95 18.03 9.82
CA LEU A 39 -5.27 17.41 10.02
C LEU A 39 -5.95 17.84 11.32
N ARG A 40 -5.14 18.12 12.35
CA ARG A 40 -5.59 18.48 13.72
C ARG A 40 -6.49 17.44 14.39
N TRP A 41 -6.38 16.17 13.99
CA TRP A 41 -6.97 15.04 14.72
C TRP A 41 -6.13 14.70 15.95
N LEU A 42 -6.64 13.84 16.83
CA LEU A 42 -5.87 13.34 17.98
C LEU A 42 -5.40 11.91 17.76
N GLY A 43 -4.19 11.64 18.24
CA GLY A 43 -3.60 10.32 18.25
C GLY A 43 -3.25 9.81 16.86
N LYS A 44 -3.15 8.49 16.75
CA LYS A 44 -2.77 7.79 15.52
C LYS A 44 -3.86 6.80 15.15
N GLY A 45 -4.07 6.58 13.86
CA GLY A 45 -5.07 5.65 13.40
C GLY A 45 -5.18 5.58 11.89
N VAL A 46 -6.17 4.82 11.46
CA VAL A 46 -6.57 4.70 10.06
C VAL A 46 -8.04 5.10 10.01
N THR A 47 -8.39 5.96 9.06
CA THR A 47 -9.79 6.29 8.76
C THR A 47 -10.07 5.92 7.33
N GLU A 48 -11.11 5.09 7.15
CA GLU A 48 -11.67 4.80 5.84
C GLU A 48 -12.88 5.68 5.60
N LYS A 49 -12.91 6.29 4.42
CA LYS A 49 -14.07 7.05 4.01
C LYS A 49 -14.18 7.00 2.49
N ARG A 50 -15.25 6.37 2.01
CA ARG A 50 -15.40 5.99 0.60
C ARG A 50 -14.22 5.10 0.18
N ASP A 51 -13.55 5.43 -0.91
CA ASP A 51 -12.46 4.66 -1.47
C ASP A 51 -11.08 5.23 -1.11
N HIS A 52 -11.02 5.92 0.03
CA HIS A 52 -9.80 6.55 0.55
C HIS A 52 -9.46 5.97 1.92
N VAL A 53 -8.18 5.64 2.09
CA VAL A 53 -7.63 5.11 3.34
C VAL A 53 -6.64 6.14 3.88
N VAL A 54 -7.09 6.91 4.88
CA VAL A 54 -6.27 7.95 5.49
C VAL A 54 -5.55 7.39 6.70
N PHE A 55 -4.25 7.10 6.55
CA PHE A 55 -3.36 6.84 7.68
C PHE A 55 -2.98 8.17 8.32
N TYR A 56 -3.18 8.35 9.62
CA TYR A 56 -2.83 9.60 10.28
C TYR A 56 -2.02 9.38 11.56
N SER A 57 -1.11 10.31 11.80
CA SER A 57 -0.33 10.40 13.02
C SER A 57 -0.40 11.84 13.50
N CYS A 58 -1.09 12.04 14.61
CA CYS A 58 -1.31 13.35 15.22
C CYS A 58 -0.98 13.28 16.72
N GLN A 59 -0.82 14.43 17.37
CA GLN A 59 -0.54 14.46 18.80
C GLN A 59 -1.71 13.93 19.63
N LYS A 60 -1.42 13.29 20.77
CA LYS A 60 -2.45 12.66 21.63
C LYS A 60 -3.26 13.65 22.48
N LYS A 61 -2.69 14.82 22.77
CA LYS A 61 -3.24 15.79 23.74
C LYS A 61 -3.42 17.20 23.19
N SER A 62 -2.97 17.45 21.96
CA SER A 62 -3.08 18.76 21.31
C SER A 62 -3.49 18.56 19.85
N HIS A 63 -4.30 19.47 19.34
CA HIS A 63 -4.81 19.44 17.96
C HIS A 63 -3.88 20.21 17.00
N MET A 64 -2.58 20.01 17.15
CA MET A 64 -1.55 20.67 16.33
C MET A 64 -0.61 19.63 15.74
N PHE A 65 -0.02 19.92 14.58
CA PHE A 65 0.96 19.07 13.91
C PHE A 65 0.46 17.67 13.53
N GLY A 66 -0.75 17.59 12.96
CA GLY A 66 -1.31 16.32 12.48
C GLY A 66 -0.96 16.06 11.01
N THR A 67 -0.41 14.89 10.68
CA THR A 67 -0.23 14.45 9.28
C THR A 67 -1.10 13.24 8.98
N GLY A 68 -1.53 13.13 7.74
CA GLY A 68 -2.49 12.17 7.24
C GLY A 68 -2.14 11.81 5.81
N PHE A 69 -2.47 10.61 5.37
CA PHE A 69 -2.03 10.12 4.07
C PHE A 69 -3.12 9.26 3.48
N ASP A 70 -3.70 9.72 2.38
CA ASP A 70 -4.61 8.90 1.60
C ASP A 70 -3.78 7.94 0.73
N CYS A 71 -3.79 6.66 1.12
CA CYS A 71 -2.95 5.61 0.57
C CYS A 71 -3.74 4.77 -0.43
N LYS A 72 -3.57 5.02 -1.73
CA LYS A 72 -3.97 4.05 -2.77
C LYS A 72 -2.90 3.01 -3.04
N ILE A 73 -1.71 3.17 -2.44
CA ILE A 73 -0.56 2.28 -2.56
C ILE A 73 0.04 2.08 -1.17
N ILE A 74 0.30 0.83 -0.77
CA ILE A 74 1.04 0.47 0.46
C ILE A 74 2.30 -0.27 0.05
N ILE A 75 3.46 0.12 0.59
CA ILE A 75 4.75 -0.48 0.26
C ILE A 75 5.54 -0.71 1.55
N GLY A 76 6.26 -1.82 1.64
CA GLY A 76 7.22 -2.05 2.72
C GLY A 76 7.60 -3.51 2.89
N ASP A 77 8.24 -3.80 4.02
CA ASP A 77 8.51 -5.15 4.50
C ASP A 77 7.33 -5.63 5.35
N MET A 78 6.64 -6.68 4.90
CA MET A 78 5.50 -7.28 5.58
C MET A 78 5.87 -8.60 6.26
N ASN A 79 7.10 -9.08 6.06
CA ASN A 79 7.54 -10.41 6.47
C ASN A 79 6.53 -11.51 6.07
N ALA A 80 5.94 -11.35 4.88
CA ALA A 80 4.85 -12.16 4.38
C ALA A 80 5.33 -12.91 3.14
N LYS A 81 5.15 -14.24 3.11
CA LYS A 81 5.29 -15.01 1.88
C LYS A 81 3.91 -15.15 1.30
N VAL A 82 3.63 -14.48 0.20
CA VAL A 82 2.37 -14.59 -0.54
C VAL A 82 2.56 -15.66 -1.60
N GLY A 83 1.70 -16.67 -1.64
CA GLY A 83 1.76 -17.77 -2.60
C GLY A 83 1.12 -17.44 -3.94
N ASN A 84 0.80 -18.48 -4.70
CA ASN A 84 0.06 -18.38 -5.96
C ASN A 84 -1.26 -19.18 -5.93
N GLU A 85 -1.88 -19.32 -4.76
CA GLU A 85 -3.11 -20.09 -4.59
C GLU A 85 -4.30 -19.50 -5.35
N ASP A 86 -5.07 -20.37 -6.02
CA ASP A 86 -6.19 -19.95 -6.87
C ASP A 86 -7.36 -19.34 -6.08
N VAL A 87 -7.53 -19.72 -4.82
CA VAL A 87 -8.59 -19.19 -3.95
C VAL A 87 -8.46 -17.67 -3.71
N TYR A 88 -7.27 -17.10 -3.91
CA TYR A 88 -6.99 -15.69 -3.66
C TYR A 88 -6.75 -14.87 -4.95
N ARG A 89 -7.10 -15.39 -6.14
CA ARG A 89 -6.81 -14.72 -7.43
C ARG A 89 -7.36 -13.30 -7.56
N SER A 90 -8.38 -12.92 -6.79
CA SER A 90 -8.90 -11.55 -6.74
C SER A 90 -7.89 -10.53 -6.19
N ASP A 91 -7.01 -10.98 -5.29
CA ASP A 91 -6.15 -10.11 -4.49
C ASP A 91 -4.66 -10.32 -4.81
N ILE A 92 -4.30 -11.45 -5.42
CA ILE A 92 -2.90 -11.83 -5.72
C ILE A 92 -2.71 -12.35 -7.15
N GLY A 93 -1.52 -12.09 -7.69
CA GLY A 93 -1.10 -12.49 -9.02
C GLY A 93 -0.46 -13.87 -9.08
N LYS A 94 -0.27 -14.37 -10.31
CA LYS A 94 0.22 -15.75 -10.60
C LYS A 94 1.74 -15.89 -10.51
N HIS A 95 2.45 -14.78 -10.38
CA HIS A 95 3.89 -14.71 -10.59
C HIS A 95 4.67 -14.50 -9.29
N SER A 96 4.10 -14.92 -8.16
CA SER A 96 4.82 -14.97 -6.89
C SER A 96 6.09 -15.84 -6.99
N LEU A 97 7.06 -15.55 -6.11
CA LEU A 97 8.19 -16.44 -5.85
C LEU A 97 7.77 -17.73 -5.13
N HIS A 98 6.64 -17.71 -4.41
CA HIS A 98 6.20 -18.82 -3.57
C HIS A 98 4.94 -19.48 -4.13
N ASN A 99 4.83 -20.81 -3.95
CA ASN A 99 3.62 -21.54 -4.32
C ASN A 99 2.54 -21.52 -3.23
N LYS A 100 2.93 -21.29 -1.98
CA LYS A 100 2.03 -21.24 -0.82
C LYS A 100 2.33 -20.02 0.04
N SER A 101 1.25 -19.45 0.56
CA SER A 101 1.27 -18.37 1.50
C SER A 101 1.63 -18.88 2.89
N ASN A 102 2.48 -18.15 3.62
CA ASN A 102 2.64 -18.39 5.06
C ASN A 102 1.57 -17.66 5.86
N ASP A 103 1.53 -17.82 7.18
CA ASP A 103 0.51 -17.19 8.05
C ASP A 103 0.43 -15.67 7.87
N ASN A 104 1.58 -15.00 7.74
CA ASN A 104 1.62 -13.55 7.47
C ASN A 104 1.13 -13.23 6.06
N GLY A 105 1.41 -14.07 5.06
CA GLY A 105 0.86 -13.99 3.71
C GLY A 105 -0.66 -14.06 3.71
N ILE A 106 -1.25 -15.02 4.43
CA ILE A 106 -2.71 -15.11 4.58
C ILE A 106 -3.30 -13.87 5.25
N LYS A 107 -2.66 -13.34 6.30
CA LYS A 107 -3.08 -12.08 6.93
C LYS A 107 -3.02 -10.90 5.96
N LEU A 108 -1.96 -10.81 5.16
CA LEU A 108 -1.79 -9.75 4.17
C LEU A 108 -2.84 -9.85 3.05
N ILE A 109 -3.15 -11.05 2.57
CA ILE A 109 -4.21 -11.31 1.60
C ILE A 109 -5.57 -10.89 2.16
N ASN A 110 -5.89 -11.31 3.39
CA ASN A 110 -7.15 -10.93 4.04
C ASN A 110 -7.27 -9.41 4.23
N PHE A 111 -6.16 -8.75 4.58
CA PHE A 111 -6.12 -7.29 4.65
C PHE A 111 -6.39 -6.67 3.28
N ALA A 112 -5.69 -7.11 2.23
CA ALA A 112 -5.85 -6.60 0.86
C ALA A 112 -7.31 -6.74 0.39
N SER A 113 -7.89 -7.92 0.61
CA SER A 113 -9.29 -8.20 0.29
C SER A 113 -10.26 -7.30 1.05
N SER A 114 -10.04 -7.07 2.36
CA SER A 114 -10.88 -6.17 3.17
C SER A 114 -10.77 -4.69 2.79
N ARG A 115 -9.75 -4.32 2.00
CA ARG A 115 -9.44 -2.95 1.59
C ARG A 115 -9.60 -2.73 0.09
N ASN A 116 -10.13 -3.71 -0.64
CA ASN A 116 -10.27 -3.65 -2.09
C ASN A 116 -8.93 -3.39 -2.81
N MET A 117 -7.87 -4.04 -2.33
CA MET A 117 -6.51 -3.90 -2.83
C MET A 117 -5.98 -5.20 -3.43
N VAL A 118 -5.02 -5.06 -4.34
CA VAL A 118 -4.28 -6.15 -4.96
C VAL A 118 -2.82 -6.08 -4.52
N ILE A 119 -2.22 -7.21 -4.13
CA ILE A 119 -0.78 -7.34 -3.85
C ILE A 119 -0.04 -7.40 -5.19
N SER A 120 0.25 -6.22 -5.73
CA SER A 120 0.76 -6.01 -7.09
C SER A 120 2.14 -6.61 -7.33
N SER A 121 2.95 -6.82 -6.28
CA SER A 121 4.28 -7.46 -6.39
C SER A 121 4.26 -8.89 -6.90
N THR A 122 3.08 -9.52 -7.01
CA THR A 122 2.90 -10.89 -7.52
C THR A 122 2.26 -10.93 -8.92
N MET A 123 1.98 -9.77 -9.52
CA MET A 123 1.17 -9.63 -10.75
C MET A 123 1.94 -9.79 -12.06
N PHE A 124 3.25 -9.52 -12.06
CA PHE A 124 4.05 -9.46 -13.29
C PHE A 124 4.99 -10.65 -13.42
N ASN A 125 5.06 -11.20 -14.64
CA ASN A 125 5.95 -12.32 -14.92
C ASN A 125 7.40 -11.84 -15.03
N HIS A 126 8.23 -12.25 -14.07
CA HIS A 126 9.65 -11.93 -14.04
C HIS A 126 10.51 -13.14 -13.68
N LYS A 127 11.81 -13.03 -13.95
CA LYS A 127 12.82 -13.95 -13.39
C LYS A 127 12.86 -13.78 -11.86
N ASP A 128 13.16 -14.85 -11.13
CA ASP A 128 13.11 -14.82 -9.66
C ASP A 128 14.06 -13.79 -9.04
N ILE A 129 15.21 -13.51 -9.68
CA ILE A 129 16.14 -12.45 -9.26
C ILE A 129 15.48 -11.07 -9.12
N HIS A 130 14.36 -10.85 -9.81
CA HIS A 130 13.59 -9.62 -9.85
C HIS A 130 12.33 -9.65 -8.96
N LYS A 131 12.07 -10.77 -8.27
CA LYS A 131 10.98 -10.93 -7.29
C LYS A 131 11.51 -11.00 -5.86
N GLN A 132 12.72 -11.52 -5.70
CA GLN A 132 13.30 -11.78 -4.39
C GLN A 132 13.77 -10.46 -3.74
N THR A 133 13.35 -10.21 -2.51
CA THR A 133 13.67 -8.99 -1.76
C THR A 133 14.61 -9.26 -0.58
N TRP A 134 14.69 -10.52 -0.15
CA TRP A 134 15.55 -10.95 0.93
C TRP A 134 16.33 -12.23 0.58
N LYS A 135 17.54 -12.36 1.12
CA LYS A 135 18.41 -13.54 1.02
C LYS A 135 18.85 -13.91 2.44
N SER A 136 18.84 -15.20 2.77
CA SER A 136 19.29 -15.68 4.06
C SER A 136 20.79 -15.47 4.26
N PRO A 137 21.27 -15.38 5.52
CA PRO A 137 22.69 -15.21 5.80
C PRO A 137 23.58 -16.32 5.23
N ASP A 138 23.07 -17.56 5.19
CA ASP A 138 23.75 -18.72 4.57
C ASP A 138 23.65 -18.72 3.04
N GLY A 139 22.84 -17.83 2.47
CA GLY A 139 22.66 -17.62 1.05
C GLY A 139 21.84 -18.66 0.29
N ASN A 140 21.27 -19.64 1.00
CA ASN A 140 20.55 -20.76 0.39
C ASN A 140 19.06 -20.46 0.16
N VAL A 141 18.49 -19.50 0.91
CA VAL A 141 17.07 -19.18 0.87
C VAL A 141 16.88 -17.77 0.35
N PHE A 142 15.97 -17.62 -0.60
CA PHE A 142 15.55 -16.33 -1.11
C PHE A 142 14.06 -16.16 -0.87
N ASN A 143 13.66 -14.98 -0.39
CA ASN A 143 12.27 -14.68 -0.11
C ASN A 143 11.83 -13.40 -0.81
N GLN A 144 10.58 -13.40 -1.26
CA GLN A 144 9.79 -12.20 -1.51
C GLN A 144 9.00 -11.92 -0.23
N ILE A 145 9.35 -10.84 0.48
CA ILE A 145 8.70 -10.42 1.75
C ILE A 145 8.37 -8.92 1.79
N ASP A 146 8.96 -8.14 0.89
CA ASP A 146 8.55 -6.77 0.65
C ASP A 146 7.46 -6.75 -0.42
N HIS A 147 6.37 -6.05 -0.13
CA HIS A 147 5.18 -6.06 -0.96
C HIS A 147 4.71 -4.66 -1.29
N ILE A 148 4.15 -4.53 -2.49
CA ILE A 148 3.39 -3.37 -2.92
C ILE A 148 1.94 -3.83 -3.03
N LEU A 149 1.04 -3.11 -2.38
CA LEU A 149 -0.40 -3.25 -2.55
C LEU A 149 -0.91 -2.00 -3.25
N ILE A 150 -1.88 -2.15 -4.15
CA ILE A 150 -2.56 -1.05 -4.83
C ILE A 150 -4.06 -1.24 -4.75
N ASP A 151 -4.83 -0.16 -4.68
CA ASP A 151 -6.27 -0.20 -4.89
C ASP A 151 -6.60 -0.83 -6.25
N VAL A 152 -7.57 -1.76 -6.28
CA VAL A 152 -7.95 -2.50 -7.49
C VAL A 152 -8.34 -1.58 -8.65
N ARG A 153 -8.88 -0.38 -8.38
CA ARG A 153 -9.30 0.59 -9.41
C ARG A 153 -8.13 1.12 -10.23
N HIS A 154 -6.93 1.07 -9.68
CA HIS A 154 -5.68 1.48 -10.33
C HIS A 154 -4.84 0.29 -10.80
N CYS A 155 -5.33 -0.94 -10.61
CA CYS A 155 -4.59 -2.14 -10.97
C CYS A 155 -4.32 -2.22 -12.49
N SER A 156 -5.26 -1.73 -13.32
CA SER A 156 -5.07 -1.65 -14.78
C SER A 156 -3.99 -0.67 -15.23
N ASP A 157 -3.58 0.24 -14.35
CA ASP A 157 -2.63 1.31 -14.66
C ASP A 157 -1.20 0.90 -14.34
N LEU A 158 -1.02 -0.20 -13.61
CA LEU A 158 0.29 -0.78 -13.33
C LEU A 158 0.90 -1.36 -14.61
N MET A 159 2.11 -0.90 -14.92
CA MET A 159 2.88 -1.36 -16.07
C MET A 159 3.95 -2.39 -15.70
N ASP A 160 4.53 -2.28 -14.50
CA ASP A 160 5.58 -3.17 -13.99
C ASP A 160 5.67 -3.09 -12.46
N VAL A 161 6.03 -4.19 -11.80
CA VAL A 161 6.44 -4.20 -10.38
C VAL A 161 7.62 -5.14 -10.21
N ARG A 162 8.76 -4.58 -9.79
CA ARG A 162 10.04 -5.29 -9.77
C ARG A 162 10.90 -4.95 -8.56
N SER A 163 11.58 -5.96 -8.03
CA SER A 163 12.65 -5.80 -7.03
C SER A 163 14.00 -5.52 -7.72
N TYR A 164 14.71 -4.51 -7.22
CA TYR A 164 16.08 -4.20 -7.60
C TYR A 164 17.00 -4.46 -6.42
N ARG A 165 18.13 -5.12 -6.69
CA ARG A 165 19.19 -5.37 -5.71
C ARG A 165 20.42 -4.61 -6.15
N THR A 166 21.00 -3.84 -5.26
CA THR A 166 22.36 -3.32 -5.45
C THR A 166 23.33 -4.49 -5.34
N SER A 167 24.34 -4.55 -6.21
CA SER A 167 25.46 -5.48 -6.06
C SER A 167 26.11 -5.22 -4.71
N GLN A 168 25.98 -6.16 -3.77
CA GLN A 168 26.83 -6.17 -2.59
C GLN A 168 28.25 -6.48 -3.08
N HIS A 169 29.14 -5.50 -2.95
CA HIS A 169 30.58 -5.72 -2.99
C HIS A 169 31.02 -6.50 -1.75
#